data_AF-A0A9E2LAW2-F1
#
_entry.id   AF-A0A9E2LAW2-F1
#
_cell.length_a   1.000
_cell.length_b   1.000
_cell.length_c   1.000
_cell.angle_alpha   90.00
_cell.angle_beta   90.00
_cell.angle_gamma   90.00
#
_symmetry.space_group_name_H-M   'P 1'
#
loop_
_entity.id
_entity.type
_entity.pdbx_description
1 polymer ?
#
loop_
_entity_poly.entity_id
_entity_poly.type
_entity_poly.pdbx_seq_one_letter_code
_entity_poly.pdbx_strand_id
1 'polypeptide(L)'
;MDWKIFFATFGAIFFAELADKTQLVGIGMSAKSGRPLSVWLGSISAYIIVTAISVLIGTTLGKYIKPEIIKYTGAALFIVVGVLMLTGKL
;
A
#
# COMPACT_ATOMS: atom_id res chain seq x y z
N MET A 1 -12.80 8.85 21.36
CA MET A 1 -12.53 8.13 20.10
C MET A 1 -13.86 7.97 19.40
N ASP A 2 -14.09 8.66 18.29
CA ASP A 2 -15.36 8.60 17.57
C ASP A 2 -15.55 7.22 16.94
N TRP A 3 -16.29 6.36 17.64
CA TRP A 3 -16.51 4.96 17.27
C TRP A 3 -17.17 4.81 15.88
N LYS A 4 -17.94 5.83 15.47
CA LYS A 4 -18.50 5.95 14.11
C LYS A 4 -17.41 6.12 13.05
N ILE A 5 -16.42 6.97 13.29
CA ILE A 5 -15.31 7.21 12.35
C ILE A 5 -14.45 5.95 12.26
N PHE A 6 -14.20 5.27 13.38
CA PHE A 6 -13.44 4.02 13.38
C PHE A 6 -14.09 2.97 12.47
N PHE A 7 -15.37 2.64 12.67
CA PHE A 7 -16.03 1.62 11.86
C PHE A 7 -16.24 2.04 10.41
N ALA A 8 -16.52 3.32 10.14
CA ALA A 8 -16.63 3.82 8.77
C ALA A 8 -15.30 3.71 8.01
N THR A 9 -14.20 4.12 8.64
CA THR A 9 -12.87 4.08 8.03
C THR A 9 -12.37 2.65 7.90
N PHE A 10 -12.55 1.81 8.94
CA PHE A 10 -12.21 0.40 8.89
C PHE A 10 -12.97 -0.31 7.77
N GLY A 11 -14.29 -0.14 7.69
CA GLY A 11 -15.12 -0.75 6.64
C GLY A 11 -14.68 -0.30 5.25
N ALA A 12 -14.50 1.01 5.03
CA ALA A 12 -14.09 1.53 3.73
C ALA A 12 -12.74 0.95 3.27
N ILE A 13 -11.73 0.94 4.13
CA ILE A 13 -10.41 0.39 3.81
C ILE A 13 -10.47 -1.13 3.66
N PHE A 14 -11.18 -1.83 4.55
CA PHE A 14 -11.29 -3.28 4.51
C PHE A 14 -11.90 -3.77 3.19
N PHE A 15 -12.99 -3.14 2.73
CA PHE A 15 -13.59 -3.48 1.44
C PHE A 15 -12.72 -3.06 0.25
N ALA A 16 -12.01 -1.94 0.33
CA ALA A 16 -11.07 -1.53 -0.70
C ALA A 16 -9.89 -2.50 -0.86
N GLU A 17 -9.40 -3.06 0.25
CA GLU A 17 -8.24 -3.97 0.29
C GLU A 17 -8.61 -5.44 0.04
N LEU A 18 -9.85 -5.86 0.30
CA LEU A 18 -10.33 -7.25 0.17
C LEU A 18 -10.23 -7.83 -1.25
N ALA A 19 -10.15 -6.99 -2.27
CA ALA A 19 -10.12 -7.41 -3.67
C ALA A 19 -8.80 -7.03 -4.37
N ASP A 20 -7.72 -6.87 -3.61
CA ASP A 20 -6.44 -6.47 -4.17
C ASP A 20 -5.59 -7.66 -4.66
N LYS A 21 -4.81 -7.39 -5.71
CA LYS A 21 -3.90 -8.34 -6.35
C LYS A 21 -2.88 -8.91 -5.36
N THR A 22 -2.50 -8.16 -4.32
CA THR A 22 -1.61 -8.62 -3.25
C THR A 22 -2.15 -9.86 -2.53
N GLN A 23 -3.46 -9.96 -2.31
CA GLN A 23 -4.08 -11.12 -1.66
C GLN A 23 -4.03 -12.36 -2.56
N LEU A 24 -4.29 -12.20 -3.85
CA LEU A 24 -4.16 -13.29 -4.84
C LEU A 24 -2.72 -13.80 -4.94
N VAL A 25 -1.74 -12.89 -4.92
CA VAL A 25 -0.31 -13.25 -4.88
C VAL A 25 0.03 -14.01 -3.60
N GLY A 26 -0.48 -13.58 -2.44
CA GLY A 26 -0.29 -14.26 -1.16
C GLY A 26 -0.85 -15.69 -1.16
N ILE A 27 -2.08 -15.87 -1.66
CA ILE A 27 -2.71 -17.18 -1.81
C ILE A 27 -1.92 -18.06 -2.79
N GLY A 28 -1.50 -17.53 -3.93
CA GLY A 28 -0.69 -18.25 -4.92
C GLY A 28 0.67 -18.69 -4.38
N MET A 29 1.37 -17.79 -3.66
CA MET A 29 2.65 -18.10 -3.00
C MET A 29 2.48 -19.15 -1.91
N SER A 30 1.40 -19.06 -1.12
CA SER A 30 1.06 -20.05 -0.09
C SER A 30 0.78 -21.43 -0.70
N ALA A 31 -0.03 -21.47 -1.77
CA ALA A 31 -0.35 -22.70 -2.48
C ALA A 31 0.88 -23.35 -3.13
N LYS A 32 1.79 -22.55 -3.71
CA LYS A 32 3.03 -23.03 -4.33
C LYS A 32 4.05 -23.56 -3.33
N SER A 33 4.21 -22.88 -2.20
CA SER A 33 5.22 -23.22 -1.19
C SER A 33 4.76 -24.31 -0.21
N GLY A 34 3.45 -24.56 -0.11
CA GLY A 34 2.87 -25.48 0.87
C GLY A 34 3.08 -25.03 2.33
N ARG A 35 3.56 -23.79 2.55
CA ARG A 35 3.95 -23.24 3.85
C ARG A 35 3.24 -21.90 4.11
N PRO A 36 1.92 -21.91 4.38
CA PRO A 36 1.12 -20.69 4.55
C PRO A 36 1.68 -19.75 5.62
N LEU A 37 2.14 -20.30 6.75
CA LEU A 37 2.70 -19.50 7.84
C LEU A 37 3.98 -18.76 7.45
N SER A 38 4.82 -19.36 6.61
CA SER A 38 6.06 -18.72 6.16
C SER A 38 5.77 -17.56 5.20
N VAL A 39 4.78 -17.73 4.32
CA VAL A 39 4.36 -16.66 3.39
C VAL A 39 3.68 -15.52 4.14
N TRP A 40 2.87 -15.85 5.15
CA TRP A 40 2.22 -14.87 6.00
C TRP A 40 3.24 -14.04 6.79
N LEU A 41 4.20 -14.68 7.47
CA LEU A 41 5.28 -14.00 8.20
C LEU A 41 6.16 -13.16 7.27
N GLY A 42 6.51 -13.70 6.10
CA GLY A 42 7.26 -12.98 5.07
C GLY A 42 6.53 -11.73 4.57
N SER A 43 5.23 -11.82 4.32
CA SER A 43 4.41 -10.70 3.84
C SER A 43 4.28 -9.61 4.92
N ILE A 44 4.03 -10.00 6.17
CA ILE A 44 3.92 -9.04 7.29
C ILE A 44 5.25 -8.35 7.55
N SER A 45 6.34 -9.11 7.64
CA SER A 45 7.67 -8.53 7.87
C SER A 45 8.06 -7.57 6.73
N ALA A 46 7.83 -7.95 5.47
CA ALA A 46 8.05 -7.07 4.33
C ALA A 46 7.21 -5.79 4.42
N TYR A 47 5.92 -5.90 4.76
CA TYR A 47 5.03 -4.76 4.91
C TYR A 47 5.49 -3.80 6.02
N ILE A 48 5.90 -4.34 7.17
CA ILE A 48 6.44 -3.55 8.29
C ILE A 48 7.72 -2.81 7.85
N ILE A 49 8.64 -3.51 7.18
CA ILE A 49 9.91 -2.91 6.73
C ILE A 49 9.65 -1.79 5.71
N VAL A 50 8.83 -2.05 4.69
CA VAL A 50 8.49 -1.05 3.68
C VAL A 50 7.80 0.15 4.31
N THR A 51 6.88 -0.06 5.24
CA THR A 51 6.18 1.01 5.95
C THR A 51 7.16 1.83 6.80
N ALA A 52 8.04 1.17 7.56
CA ALA A 52 9.04 1.85 8.38
C ALA A 52 9.97 2.72 7.54
N ILE A 53 10.47 2.19 6.43
CA ILE A 53 11.30 2.93 5.47
C ILE A 53 10.52 4.12 4.89
N SER A 54 9.27 3.90 4.47
CA SER A 54 8.42 4.93 3.88
C SER A 54 8.15 6.07 4.85
N VAL A 55 7.89 5.77 6.13
CA VAL A 55 7.68 6.78 7.16
C VAL A 55 8.97 7.54 7.48
N LEU A 56 10.10 6.86 7.60
CA LEU A 56 11.39 7.51 7.84
C LEU A 56 11.75 8.47 6.70
N ILE A 57 11.60 8.03 5.46
CA ILE A 57 11.87 8.84 4.27
C ILE A 57 10.87 9.99 4.17
N GLY A 58 9.57 9.71 4.33
CA GLY A 58 8.52 10.72 4.23
C GLY A 58 8.64 11.81 5.29
N THR A 59 8.93 11.44 6.54
CA THR A 59 9.15 12.41 7.63
C THR A 59 10.42 13.22 7.47
N THR A 60 11.49 12.62 6.92
CA THR A 60 12.74 13.34 6.65
C THR A 60 12.57 14.32 5.49
N LEU A 61 12.00 13.87 4.36
CA LEU A 61 11.72 14.73 3.21
C LEU A 61 10.75 15.86 3.58
N GLY A 62 9.74 15.60 4.40
CA GLY A 62 8.78 16.61 4.84
C GLY A 62 9.38 17.75 5.67
N LYS A 63 10.58 17.58 6.24
CA LYS A 63 11.31 18.67 6.94
C LYS A 63 11.99 19.64 5.97
N TYR A 64 12.37 19.16 4.78
CA TYR A 64 13.14 19.93 3.80
C TYR A 64 12.29 20.39 2.60
N ILE A 65 11.19 19.68 2.32
CA ILE A 65 10.34 19.89 1.15
C ILE A 65 8.97 20.39 1.60
N LYS A 66 8.48 21.44 0.95
CA LYS A 66 7.13 21.97 1.20
C LYS A 66 6.07 20.89 0.95
N PRO A 67 5.05 20.75 1.82
CA PRO A 67 3.99 19.74 1.67
C PRO A 67 3.28 19.78 0.31
N GLU A 68 3.16 20.96 -0.29
CA GLU A 68 2.54 21.17 -1.60
C GLU A 68 3.29 20.41 -2.71
N ILE A 69 4.63 20.43 -2.70
CA ILE A 69 5.45 19.76 -3.71
C ILE A 69 5.27 18.24 -3.59
N ILE A 70 5.22 17.70 -2.37
CA ILE A 70 4.98 16.27 -2.12
C ILE A 70 3.61 15.86 -2.66
N LYS A 71 2.57 16.68 -2.41
CA LYS A 71 1.22 16.45 -2.90
C LYS A 71 1.15 16.47 -4.43
N TYR A 72 1.71 17.49 -5.09
CA TYR A 72 1.67 17.59 -6.55
C TYR A 72 2.49 16.48 -7.23
N THR A 73 3.64 16.12 -6.66
CA THR A 73 4.47 15.02 -7.18
C THR A 73 3.73 13.69 -7.06
N GLY A 74 3.08 13.43 -5.93
CA GLY A 74 2.24 12.23 -5.75
C GLY A 74 1.08 12.19 -6.76
N ALA A 75 0.37 13.30 -6.95
CA ALA A 75 -0.72 13.38 -7.92
C ALA A 75 -0.23 13.13 -9.36
N ALA A 76 0.91 13.73 -9.75
CA ALA A 76 1.51 13.52 -11.06
C ALA A 76 1.91 12.05 -11.28
N LEU A 77 2.53 11.41 -10.28
CA LEU A 77 2.88 9.98 -10.35
C LEU A 77 1.65 9.10 -10.53
N PHE A 78 0.57 9.36 -9.79
CA PHE A 78 -0.69 8.63 -9.95
C PHE A 78 -1.30 8.80 -11.34
N ILE A 79 -1.27 10.01 -11.91
CA ILE A 79 -1.73 10.25 -13.28
C ILE A 79 -0.88 9.47 -14.29
N VAL A 80 0.46 9.51 -14.14
CA VAL A 80 1.37 8.78 -15.03
C VAL A 80 1.10 7.27 -14.98
N VAL A 81 0.99 6.70 -13.78
CA VAL A 81 0.66 5.27 -13.62
C VAL A 81 -0.70 4.95 -14.23
N GLY A 82 -1.71 5.80 -14.00
CA GLY A 82 -3.04 5.65 -14.58
C GLY A 82 -3.02 5.65 -16.12
N VAL A 83 -2.28 6.58 -16.73
CA VAL A 83 -2.11 6.63 -18.19
C VAL A 83 -1.37 5.39 -18.71
N LEU A 84 -0.29 4.97 -18.05
CA LEU A 84 0.44 3.77 -18.43
C LEU A 84 -0.45 2.52 -18.40
N MET A 85 -1.27 2.38 -17.36
CA MET A 85 -2.25 1.30 -17.20
C MET A 85 -3.33 1.35 -18.28
N LEU A 86 -3.84 2.54 -18.64
CA LEU A 86 -4.80 2.71 -19.74
C LEU A 86 -4.21 2.35 -21.11
N THR A 87 -2.93 2.66 -21.34
CA THR A 87 -2.22 2.30 -22.58
C THR A 87 -1.78 0.84 -22.65
N GLY A 88 -2.05 0.04 -21.60
CA GLY A 88 -1.67 -1.38 -21.53
C GLY A 88 -0.16 -1.61 -21.50
N LYS A 89 0.63 -0.59 -21.17
CA LYS A 89 2.09 -0.71 -20.97
C LYS A 89 2.45 -1.21 -19.56
N LEU A 90 1.46 -1.28 -18.68
CA LEU A 90 1.50 -1.82 -17.32
C LEU A 90 0.27 -2.70 -17.11
#